data_AF-A0AB73FTG6-F1
#
_entry.id   AF-A0AB73FTG6-F1
#
_cell.length_a   1.000
_cell.length_b   1.000
_cell.length_c   1.000
_cell.angle_alpha   90.00
_cell.angle_beta   90.00
_cell.angle_gamma   90.00
#
_symmetry.space_group_name_H-M   'P 1'
#
loop_
_entity.id
_entity.type
_entity.pdbx_description
1 polymer ?
#
loop_
_entity_poly.entity_id
_entity_poly.type
_entity_poly.pdbx_seq_one_letter_code
_entity_poly.pdbx_strand_id
1 'polypeptide(L)'
;MAFRMHYLQVARGYLSIVFRIAPGYRLYRDKISVTTPTPTRLIYNVVKPPGTMHFDAALGKTVETYDRETRVDVIMTEGRPVDLVVTIQGCADVGVCFPPLERRIHLSRHYDPVLGY
;
A
#
# COMPACT_ATOMS: atom_id res chain seq x y z
N MET A 1 9.71 -12.24 -3.97
CA MET A 1 8.30 -11.80 -3.88
C MET A 1 8.12 -10.62 -4.81
N ALA A 2 7.04 -10.59 -5.60
CA ALA A 2 6.77 -9.54 -6.59
C ALA A 2 6.55 -8.16 -5.96
N PHE A 3 5.88 -8.14 -4.81
CA PHE A 3 5.58 -6.92 -4.06
C PHE A 3 6.06 -7.12 -2.63
N ARG A 4 6.99 -6.28 -2.17
CA ARG A 4 7.43 -6.22 -0.78
C ARG A 4 6.90 -4.95 -0.15
N MET A 5 6.33 -5.07 1.05
CA MET A 5 5.74 -3.96 1.77
C MET A 5 6.46 -3.80 3.10
N HIS A 6 6.86 -2.57 3.41
CA HIS A 6 7.26 -2.18 4.76
C HIS A 6 6.64 -0.82 5.07
N TYR A 7 6.74 -0.37 6.32
CA TYR A 7 6.22 0.93 6.71
C TYR A 7 7.23 1.71 7.56
N LEU A 8 7.10 3.02 7.52
CA LEU A 8 7.84 3.97 8.33
C LEU A 8 6.83 4.78 9.15
N GLN A 9 7.01 4.86 10.46
CA GLN A 9 6.24 5.79 11.28
C GLN A 9 6.87 7.17 11.17
N VAL A 10 6.23 8.08 10.42
CA VAL A 10 6.73 9.44 10.20
C VAL A 10 6.48 10.33 11.43
N ALA A 11 5.26 10.26 11.98
CA ALA A 11 4.85 10.94 13.21
C ALA A 11 3.66 10.21 13.83
N ARG A 12 3.18 10.59 15.01
CA ARG A 12 1.93 10.03 15.55
C ARG A 12 0.78 10.31 14.57
N GLY A 13 -0.05 9.29 14.29
CA GLY A 13 -1.12 9.42 13.30
C GLY A 13 -0.65 9.52 11.85
N TYR A 14 0.66 9.40 11.56
CA TYR A 14 1.20 9.45 10.20
C TYR A 14 2.18 8.29 9.95
N LEU A 15 1.78 7.41 9.04
CA LEU A 15 2.56 6.28 8.57
C LEU A 15 2.79 6.39 7.05
N SER A 16 4.00 6.09 6.59
CA SER A 16 4.32 5.96 5.16
C SER A 16 4.52 4.48 4.84
N ILE A 17 3.71 3.93 3.93
CA ILE A 17 3.82 2.55 3.44
C ILE A 17 4.71 2.56 2.21
N VAL A 18 5.78 1.80 2.23
CA VAL A 18 6.72 1.68 1.13
C VAL A 18 6.48 0.36 0.41
N PHE A 19 6.14 0.45 -0.88
CA PHE A 19 6.00 -0.70 -1.76
C PHE A 19 7.23 -0.81 -2.65
N ARG A 20 7.99 -1.90 -2.51
CA ARG A 20 9.03 -2.30 -3.46
C ARG A 20 8.47 -3.28 -4.46
N ILE A 21 8.60 -2.94 -5.74
CA ILE A 21 8.05 -3.68 -6.86
C ILE A 21 9.22 -4.32 -7.60
N ALA A 22 9.15 -5.63 -7.81
CA ALA A 22 10.17 -6.35 -8.54
C ALA A 22 10.14 -5.98 -10.05
N PRO A 23 11.28 -6.05 -10.77
CA PRO A 23 11.30 -5.83 -12.20
C PRO A 23 10.31 -6.75 -12.94
N GLY A 24 9.61 -6.21 -13.94
CA GLY A 24 8.60 -6.95 -14.71
C GLY A 24 7.25 -7.09 -14.00
N TYR A 25 7.03 -6.34 -12.93
CA TYR A 25 5.76 -6.26 -12.21
C TYR A 25 5.27 -4.81 -12.14
N ARG A 26 3.95 -4.65 -12.07
CA ARG A 26 3.28 -3.37 -11.87
C ARG A 26 2.24 -3.48 -10.77
N LEU A 27 2.10 -2.40 -9.99
CA LEU A 27 1.08 -2.26 -8.96
C LEU A 27 0.04 -1.23 -9.39
N TYR A 28 -1.24 -1.58 -9.38
CA TYR A 28 -2.30 -0.66 -9.77
C TYR A 28 -2.53 0.38 -8.68
N ARG A 29 -2.41 1.67 -9.01
CA ARG A 29 -2.55 2.77 -8.05
C ARG A 29 -3.95 2.86 -7.46
N ASP A 30 -4.98 2.63 -8.28
CA ASP A 30 -6.38 2.64 -7.86
C ASP A 30 -6.73 1.46 -6.94
N LYS A 31 -5.97 0.37 -7.01
CA LYS A 31 -6.16 -0.84 -6.18
C LYS A 31 -5.39 -0.85 -4.86
N ILE A 32 -4.65 0.21 -4.56
CA ILE A 32 -4.10 0.40 -3.21
C ILE A 32 -5.19 1.01 -2.33
N SER A 33 -5.59 0.26 -1.30
CA SER A 33 -6.55 0.66 -0.27
C SER A 33 -5.96 0.43 1.12
N VAL A 34 -6.29 1.31 2.05
CA VAL A 34 -5.92 1.17 3.48
C VAL A 34 -7.18 1.40 4.30
N THR A 35 -7.53 0.42 5.13
CA THR A 35 -8.67 0.50 6.05
C THR A 35 -8.22 0.18 7.48
N THR A 36 -9.05 0.52 8.46
CA THR A 36 -8.81 0.20 9.88
C THR A 36 -10.04 -0.50 10.46
N PRO A 37 -9.91 -1.73 10.99
CA PRO A 37 -10.97 -2.36 11.76
C PRO A 37 -11.01 -1.89 13.21
N THR A 38 -10.02 -1.12 13.68
CA THR A 38 -9.98 -0.66 15.07
C THR A 38 -11.08 0.40 15.32
N PRO A 39 -11.99 0.18 16.28
CA PRO A 39 -13.02 1.16 16.63
C PRO A 39 -12.41 2.49 17.05
N THR A 40 -13.11 3.61 16.81
CA THR A 40 -12.68 4.99 17.13
C THR A 40 -11.43 5.50 16.41
N ARG A 41 -10.79 4.68 15.56
CA ARG A 41 -9.68 5.10 14.68
C ARG A 41 -10.22 5.43 13.31
N LEU A 42 -9.87 6.60 12.79
CA LEU A 42 -10.25 7.03 11.45
C LEU A 42 -9.00 7.25 10.61
N ILE A 43 -9.06 6.84 9.34
CA ILE A 43 -8.08 7.24 8.32
C ILE A 43 -8.64 8.49 7.67
N TYR A 44 -7.95 9.61 7.84
CA TYR A 44 -8.35 10.89 7.28
C TYR A 44 -7.95 11.02 5.81
N ASN A 45 -6.78 10.48 5.46
CA ASN A 45 -6.29 10.56 4.09
C ASN A 45 -5.33 9.41 3.77
N VAL A 46 -5.37 8.98 2.50
CA VAL A 46 -4.41 8.05 1.90
C VAL A 46 -3.85 8.72 0.66
N VAL A 47 -2.66 9.30 0.78
CA VAL A 47 -2.01 10.04 -0.30
C VAL A 47 -1.17 9.07 -1.12
N LYS A 48 -1.59 8.90 -2.38
CA LYS A 48 -0.91 8.07 -3.37
C LYS A 48 -0.25 8.99 -4.40
N PRO A 49 1.10 9.00 -4.54
CA PRO A 49 1.77 9.85 -5.52
C PRO A 49 1.31 9.49 -6.94
N PRO A 50 1.46 10.38 -7.93
CA PRO A 50 1.22 10.03 -9.32
C PRO A 50 2.06 8.81 -9.72
N GLY A 51 1.45 7.88 -10.44
CA GLY A 51 2.08 6.74 -11.09
C GLY A 51 2.31 7.01 -12.57
N THR A 52 2.60 5.95 -13.31
CA THR A 52 2.78 5.96 -14.76
C THR A 52 1.54 5.38 -15.43
N MET A 53 1.02 6.09 -16.43
CA MET A 53 -0.09 5.62 -17.26
C MET A 53 0.36 4.47 -18.15
N HIS A 54 -0.38 3.37 -18.14
CA HIS A 54 -0.10 2.15 -18.88
C HIS A 54 -1.38 1.62 -19.51
N PHE A 55 -1.35 1.24 -20.78
CA PHE A 55 -2.50 0.59 -21.42
C PHE A 55 -2.52 -0.89 -21.05
N ASP A 56 -3.51 -1.30 -20.26
CA ASP A 56 -3.71 -2.69 -19.89
C ASP A 56 -4.64 -3.35 -20.89
N ALA A 57 -4.08 -4.24 -21.71
CA ALA A 57 -4.81 -4.94 -22.76
C ALA A 57 -5.87 -5.90 -22.19
N ALA A 58 -5.64 -6.48 -21.01
CA ALA A 58 -6.60 -7.39 -20.37
C ALA A 58 -7.83 -6.63 -19.85
N LEU A 59 -7.62 -5.38 -19.41
CA LEU A 59 -8.71 -4.50 -18.96
C LEU A 59 -9.30 -3.61 -20.07
N GLY A 60 -8.68 -3.58 -21.25
CA GLY A 60 -9.08 -2.75 -22.38
C GLY A 60 -9.03 -1.25 -22.09
N LYS A 61 -8.18 -0.80 -21.16
CA LYS A 61 -8.13 0.61 -20.73
C LYS A 61 -6.76 1.03 -20.24
N THR A 62 -6.51 2.33 -20.26
CA THR A 62 -5.34 2.93 -19.61
C THR A 62 -5.56 2.99 -18.10
N VAL A 63 -4.59 2.48 -17.35
CA VAL A 63 -4.53 2.44 -15.89
C VAL A 63 -3.29 3.16 -15.41
N GLU A 64 -3.34 3.67 -14.18
CA GLU A 64 -2.18 4.26 -13.53
C GLU A 64 -1.51 3.22 -12.63
N THR A 65 -0.21 3.01 -12.82
CA THR A 65 0.54 1.95 -12.16
C THR A 65 1.86 2.44 -11.60
N TYR A 66 2.42 1.68 -10.67
CA TYR A 66 3.81 1.81 -10.23
C TYR A 66 4.59 0.60 -10.70
N ASP A 67 5.76 0.82 -11.29
CA ASP A 67 6.72 -0.21 -11.74
C ASP A 67 8.03 -0.17 -10.95
N ARG A 68 8.14 0.77 -10.01
CA ARG A 68 9.28 1.00 -9.13
C ARG A 68 8.83 1.28 -7.70
N GLU A 69 9.78 1.47 -6.79
CA GLU A 69 9.48 1.81 -5.41
C GLU A 69 8.57 3.05 -5.33
N THR A 70 7.51 2.95 -4.53
CA THR A 70 6.57 4.05 -4.28
C THR A 70 6.22 4.13 -2.79
N ARG A 71 5.86 5.33 -2.34
CA ARG A 71 5.47 5.62 -0.95
C ARG A 71 4.03 6.07 -0.91
N VAL A 72 3.22 5.46 -0.05
CA VAL A 72 1.82 5.81 0.17
C VAL A 72 1.66 6.28 1.60
N ASP A 73 1.26 7.54 1.75
CA ASP A 73 1.17 8.19 3.05
C ASP A 73 -0.24 8.04 3.62
N VAL A 74 -0.32 7.58 4.87
CA VAL A 74 -1.56 7.31 5.58
C VAL A 74 -1.64 8.21 6.81
N ILE A 75 -2.62 9.10 6.78
CA ILE A 75 -2.90 10.07 7.84
C ILE A 75 -4.15 9.60 8.58
N MET A 76 -4.05 9.41 9.89
CA MET A 76 -5.08 8.78 10.72
C MET A 76 -5.15 9.42 12.12
N THR A 77 -6.20 9.10 12.87
CA THR A 77 -6.37 9.52 14.26
C THR A 77 -5.16 9.13 15.11
N GLU A 78 -4.61 10.09 15.87
CA GLU A 78 -3.48 9.83 16.75
C GLU A 78 -3.80 8.82 17.87
N GLY A 79 -2.81 8.00 18.19
CA GLY A 79 -2.84 7.07 19.32
C GLY A 79 -2.82 5.60 18.88
N ARG A 80 -2.56 4.73 19.86
CA ARG A 80 -2.36 3.29 19.69
C ARG A 80 -3.14 2.52 20.78
N PRO A 81 -3.53 1.26 20.55
CA PRO A 81 -3.26 0.47 19.36
C PRO A 81 -4.12 0.88 18.15
N VAL A 82 -3.63 0.57 16.95
CA VAL A 82 -4.39 0.60 15.71
C VAL A 82 -3.94 -0.51 14.78
N ASP A 83 -4.91 -1.20 14.18
CA ASP A 83 -4.73 -2.18 13.14
C ASP A 83 -5.05 -1.54 11.79
N LEU A 84 -4.19 -1.75 10.80
CA LEU A 84 -4.45 -1.35 9.42
C LEU A 84 -4.51 -2.58 8.53
N VAL A 85 -5.46 -2.60 7.60
CA VAL A 85 -5.54 -3.57 6.53
C VAL A 85 -5.18 -2.85 5.24
N VAL A 86 -4.05 -3.23 4.65
CA VAL A 86 -3.55 -2.73 3.38
C VAL A 86 -3.89 -3.74 2.32
N THR A 87 -4.73 -3.36 1.36
CA THR A 87 -5.09 -4.19 0.21
C THR A 87 -4.39 -3.64 -1.02
N ILE A 88 -3.71 -4.51 -1.77
CA ILE A 88 -3.04 -4.15 -3.01
C ILE A 88 -3.37 -5.15 -4.12
N GLN A 89 -3.23 -4.72 -5.37
CA GLN A 89 -3.31 -5.60 -6.52
C GLN A 89 -2.28 -5.18 -7.55
N GLY A 90 -1.66 -6.16 -8.20
CA GLY A 90 -0.71 -5.92 -9.27
C GLY A 90 -0.76 -6.99 -10.34
N CYS A 91 0.02 -6.77 -11.39
CA CYS A 91 0.17 -7.67 -12.52
C CYS A 91 1.65 -7.85 -12.86
N ALA A 92 1.96 -8.93 -13.57
CA ALA A 92 3.25 -9.17 -14.20
C ALA A 92 3.15 -8.83 -15.68
N ASP A 93 4.24 -8.34 -16.26
CA ASP A 93 4.34 -7.96 -17.68
C ASP A 93 4.07 -9.13 -18.63
N VAL A 94 4.26 -10.35 -18.14
CA VAL A 94 3.94 -11.60 -18.84
C VAL A 94 2.43 -11.91 -18.90
N GLY A 95 1.57 -10.96 -18.54
CA GLY A 95 0.11 -11.06 -18.66
C GLY A 95 -0.59 -11.74 -17.49
N VAL A 96 0.05 -11.83 -16.31
CA VAL A 96 -0.52 -12.48 -15.12
C VAL A 96 -0.97 -11.43 -14.10
N CYS A 97 -2.27 -11.31 -13.87
CA CYS A 97 -2.82 -10.47 -12.80
C CYS A 97 -2.99 -11.27 -11.51
N PHE A 98 -2.45 -10.77 -10.41
CA PHE A 98 -2.59 -11.40 -9.10
C PHE A 98 -3.96 -11.05 -8.48
N PRO A 99 -4.56 -11.92 -7.66
CA PRO A 99 -5.72 -11.56 -6.86
C PRO A 99 -5.34 -10.46 -5.85
N PRO A 100 -6.34 -9.73 -5.29
CA PRO A 100 -6.08 -8.77 -4.23
C PRO A 100 -5.33 -9.42 -3.06
N LEU A 101 -4.24 -8.78 -2.64
CA LEU A 101 -3.41 -9.22 -1.53
C LEU A 101 -3.65 -8.30 -0.34
N GLU A 102 -3.96 -8.90 0.81
CA GLU A 102 -4.09 -8.19 2.07
C GLU A 102 -2.84 -8.34 2.94
N ARG A 103 -2.46 -7.23 3.57
CA ARG A 103 -1.40 -7.16 4.57
C ARG A 103 -1.90 -6.38 5.78
N ARG A 104 -1.69 -6.94 6.97
CA ARG A 104 -2.06 -6.29 8.22
C ARG A 104 -0.85 -5.60 8.83
N ILE A 105 -1.03 -4.36 9.28
CA ILE A 105 -0.03 -3.63 10.07
C ILE A 105 -0.62 -3.44 11.46
N HIS A 106 0.06 -3.98 12.47
CA HIS A 106 -0.32 -3.80 13.87
C HIS A 106 0.57 -2.73 14.50
N LEU A 107 0.01 -1.56 14.78
CA LEU A 107 0.71 -0.50 15.51
C LEU A 107 0.38 -0.64 17.00
N SER A 108 1.25 -1.33 17.73
CA SER A 108 1.12 -1.53 19.18
C SER A 108 1.43 -0.25 19.96
N ARG A 109 1.17 -0.23 21.27
CA ARG A 109 1.49 0.93 22.14
C ARG A 109 2.99 1.19 22.26
N HIS A 110 3.82 0.19 22.05
CA HIS A 110 5.27 0.33 22.00
C HIS A 110 5.71 0.69 20.58
N TYR A 111 6.57 1.68 20.46
CA TYR A 111 7.15 2.06 19.17
C TYR A 111 8.19 1.01 18.79
N ASP A 112 7.87 0.18 17.81
CA ASP A 112 8.83 -0.75 17.20
C ASP A 112 9.12 -0.26 15.76
N PRO A 113 10.32 0.29 15.49
CA PRO A 113 10.59 1.01 14.25
C PRO A 113 10.69 0.13 12.99
N VAL A 114 10.68 -1.21 13.10
CA VAL A 114 10.93 -2.08 11.93
C VAL A 114 10.15 -3.39 12.03
N LEU A 115 9.07 -3.53 11.26
CA LEU A 115 8.61 -4.86 10.81
C LEU A 115 9.03 -5.02 9.36
N GLY A 116 10.19 -5.63 9.16
CA GLY A 116 10.69 -6.09 7.86
C GLY A 116 10.53 -7.60 7.76
N TYR A 117 9.84 -8.07 6.72
CA TYR A 117 10.00 -9.40 6.13
C TYR A 117 9.94 -9.28 4.61
#